data_AF-A0A2I1GBX9-F1
#
_entry.id   AF-A0A2I1GBX9-F1
#
_cell.length_a   1.000
_cell.length_b   1.000
_cell.length_c   1.000
_cell.angle_alpha   90.00
_cell.angle_beta   90.00
_cell.angle_gamma   90.00
#
_symmetry.space_group_name_H-M   'P 1'
#
loop_
_entity.id
_entity.type
_entity.pdbx_description
1 polymer ?
#
loop_
_entity_poly.entity_id
_entity_poly.type
_entity_poly.pdbx_seq_one_letter_code
_entity_poly.pdbx_strand_id
1 'polypeptide(L)'
;MDHIRSDWAILKNLLNCSDENLALMFHSLIFSMTEKPPLPNQQIKSSADRENWETEFHRNYIAPQIRNITETATNFRMKLNAALAKNQKNNVIEGEIDQTLIMDKQYQLENLPALWRTIGLVNFESFRAYYMSDLAKNRTNYPFLSIFFKYAGQLELLKHLLPIVKFVQVLNSKLVYQLTRQKARDVSFRQFIENQSNGGENREIFNVLKTAFDDFCNGWNTVLPFVKRYQCHELPREKPNMTYKLPVVFGLMEPKDAGILLCAILDFLADLQNKFLEEVMSIPPGICRSLKFLDEPTFNTEQTV
;
A
#
# COMPACT_ATOMS: atom_id res chain seq x y z
N MET A 1 6.83 2.36 26.83
CA MET A 1 7.50 3.28 25.89
C MET A 1 7.52 2.75 24.47
N ASP A 2 7.73 1.45 24.26
CA ASP A 2 7.81 0.88 22.89
C ASP A 2 6.50 0.96 22.11
N HIS A 3 5.35 0.79 22.76
CA HIS A 3 4.04 0.99 22.13
C HIS A 3 3.86 2.41 21.59
N ILE A 4 4.18 3.44 22.39
CA ILE A 4 4.08 4.85 21.96
C ILE A 4 4.99 5.12 20.76
N ARG A 5 6.22 4.59 20.76
CA ARG A 5 7.15 4.73 19.63
C ARG A 5 6.63 4.04 18.37
N SER A 6 6.05 2.84 18.52
CA SER A 6 5.42 2.11 17.42
C SER A 6 4.23 2.88 16.85
N ASP A 7 3.33 3.35 17.71
CA ASP A 7 2.13 4.10 17.29
C ASP A 7 2.51 5.41 16.62
N TRP A 8 3.53 6.11 17.14
CA TRP A 8 4.07 7.31 16.51
C TRP A 8 4.58 7.05 15.09
N ALA A 9 5.36 5.97 14.89
CA ALA A 9 5.86 5.60 13.58
C ALA A 9 4.73 5.24 12.60
N ILE A 10 3.72 4.51 13.07
CA ILE A 10 2.54 4.15 12.28
C ILE A 10 1.76 5.41 11.88
N LEU A 11 1.45 6.28 12.84
CA LEU A 11 0.71 7.51 12.60
C LEU A 11 1.44 8.43 11.62
N LYS A 12 2.75 8.57 11.77
CA LYS A 12 3.57 9.36 10.85
C LYS A 12 3.41 8.88 9.40
N ASN A 13 3.45 7.58 9.19
CA ASN A 13 3.30 6.97 7.86
C ASN A 13 1.86 7.10 7.33
N LEU A 14 0.85 6.85 8.17
CA LEU A 14 -0.56 6.95 7.77
C LEU A 14 -0.97 8.36 7.37
N LEU A 15 -0.46 9.35 8.12
CA LEU A 15 -0.78 10.75 7.94
C LEU A 15 0.19 11.48 7.00
N ASN A 16 1.26 10.80 6.60
CA ASN A 16 2.35 11.31 5.77
C ASN A 16 2.80 12.73 6.17
N CYS A 17 3.22 12.88 7.43
CA CYS A 17 3.62 14.16 8.00
C CYS A 17 5.01 14.10 8.67
N SER A 18 5.58 15.26 9.02
CA SER A 18 6.82 15.32 9.80
C SER A 18 6.57 15.01 11.28
N ASP A 19 7.62 14.62 12.00
CA ASP A 19 7.55 14.43 13.45
C ASP A 19 7.08 15.71 14.16
N GLU A 20 7.50 16.88 13.66
CA GLU A 20 7.08 18.17 14.18
C GLU A 20 5.58 18.44 13.99
N ASN A 21 5.05 18.21 12.78
CA ASN A 21 3.62 18.40 12.52
C ASN A 21 2.77 17.42 13.33
N LEU A 22 3.25 16.18 13.51
CA LEU A 22 2.59 15.20 14.35
C LEU A 22 2.57 15.65 15.82
N ALA A 23 3.69 16.18 16.34
CA ALA A 23 3.77 16.73 17.69
C ALA A 23 2.80 17.91 17.89
N LEU A 24 2.81 18.87 16.97
CA LEU A 24 1.91 20.04 17.02
C LEU A 24 0.44 19.63 16.96
N MET A 25 0.10 18.62 16.15
CA MET A 25 -1.26 18.05 16.11
C MET A 25 -1.66 17.46 17.46
N PHE A 26 -0.79 16.65 18.10
CA PHE A 26 -1.06 16.11 19.44
C PHE A 26 -1.20 17.21 20.49
N HIS A 27 -0.36 18.24 20.47
CA HIS A 27 -0.50 19.36 21.39
C HIS A 27 -1.78 20.16 21.15
N SER A 28 -2.19 20.35 19.89
CA SER A 28 -3.48 20.95 19.53
C SER A 28 -4.66 20.11 20.04
N LEU A 29 -4.58 18.79 19.92
CA LEU A 29 -5.57 17.86 20.44
C LEU A 29 -5.70 17.97 21.97
N ILE A 30 -4.58 17.88 22.69
CA ILE A 30 -4.56 18.00 24.16
C ILE A 30 -5.10 19.37 24.58
N PHE A 31 -4.69 20.44 23.91
CA PHE A 31 -5.19 21.78 24.17
C PHE A 31 -6.72 21.86 24.00
N SER A 32 -7.26 21.30 22.91
CA SER A 32 -8.70 21.23 22.69
C SER A 32 -9.44 20.44 23.78
N MET A 33 -8.85 19.35 24.26
CA MET A 33 -9.39 18.58 25.39
C MET A 33 -9.31 19.35 26.70
N THR A 34 -8.34 20.24 26.90
CA THR A 34 -8.30 21.09 28.10
C THR A 34 -9.33 22.22 28.06
N GLU A 35 -9.58 22.82 26.89
CA GLU A 35 -10.61 23.87 26.73
C GLU A 35 -12.03 23.29 26.84
N LYS A 36 -12.23 22.08 26.31
CA LYS A 36 -13.49 21.35 26.37
C LYS A 36 -13.20 19.94 26.91
N PRO A 37 -13.17 19.76 28.23
CA PRO A 37 -12.92 18.47 28.85
C PRO A 37 -13.89 17.41 28.32
N PRO A 38 -13.39 16.20 27.96
CA PRO A 38 -14.28 15.08 27.74
C PRO A 38 -15.10 14.81 29.00
N LEU A 39 -16.31 14.28 28.83
CA LEU A 39 -17.24 14.03 29.93
C LEU A 39 -16.55 13.25 31.06
N PRO A 40 -16.48 13.79 32.29
CA PRO A 40 -15.82 13.11 33.40
C PRO A 40 -16.60 11.85 33.81
N ASN A 41 -15.87 10.77 34.11
CA ASN A 41 -16.37 9.56 34.76
C ASN A 41 -17.39 8.69 33.98
N GLN A 42 -17.29 8.59 32.65
CA GLN A 42 -17.94 7.49 31.93
C GLN A 42 -17.22 6.16 32.27
N GLN A 43 -17.75 5.41 33.22
CA GLN A 43 -17.37 4.00 33.36
C GLN A 43 -17.87 3.25 32.12
N ILE A 44 -16.96 2.86 31.24
CA ILE A 44 -17.26 2.02 30.07
C ILE A 44 -17.53 0.61 30.58
N LYS A 45 -18.81 0.24 30.71
CA LYS A 45 -19.25 -1.05 31.26
C LYS A 45 -19.72 -2.03 30.20
N SER A 46 -20.07 -1.53 29.02
CA SER A 46 -20.54 -2.32 27.88
C SER A 46 -19.81 -1.96 26.58
N SER A 47 -19.92 -2.85 25.59
CA SER A 47 -19.43 -2.57 24.23
C SER A 47 -20.13 -1.36 23.61
N ALA A 48 -21.41 -1.14 23.91
CA ALA A 48 -22.18 0.00 23.40
C ALA A 48 -21.67 1.32 24.00
N ASP A 49 -21.35 1.34 25.30
CA ASP A 49 -20.77 2.52 25.95
C ASP A 49 -19.42 2.88 25.33
N ARG A 50 -18.62 1.85 25.00
CA ARG A 50 -17.32 2.02 24.35
C ARG A 50 -17.47 2.62 22.96
N GLU A 51 -18.35 2.06 22.13
CA GLU A 51 -18.60 2.52 20.77
C GLU A 51 -19.12 3.96 20.75
N ASN A 52 -20.01 4.31 21.70
CA ASN A 52 -20.49 5.66 21.87
C ASN A 52 -19.34 6.62 22.24
N TRP A 53 -18.50 6.24 23.20
CA TRP A 53 -17.32 7.03 23.57
C TRP A 53 -16.35 7.21 22.38
N GLU A 54 -16.02 6.13 21.65
CA GLU A 54 -15.13 6.19 20.48
C GLU A 54 -15.70 7.12 19.40
N THR A 55 -17.01 7.05 19.17
CA THR A 55 -17.70 7.90 18.19
C THR A 55 -17.70 9.37 18.60
N GLU A 56 -18.03 9.68 19.85
CA GLU A 56 -18.02 11.06 20.35
C GLU A 56 -16.61 11.64 20.39
N PHE A 57 -15.64 10.86 20.87
CA PHE A 57 -14.24 11.27 20.94
C PHE A 57 -13.68 11.54 19.54
N HIS A 58 -13.97 10.64 18.60
CA HIS A 58 -13.58 10.82 17.21
C HIS A 58 -14.18 12.09 16.60
N ARG A 59 -15.50 12.25 16.72
CA ARG A 59 -16.23 13.39 16.13
C ARG A 59 -15.78 14.74 16.70
N ASN A 60 -15.61 14.82 18.02
CA ASN A 60 -15.40 16.09 18.70
C ASN A 60 -13.92 16.51 18.74
N TYR A 61 -13.00 15.56 18.83
CA TYR A 61 -11.58 15.85 19.06
C TYR A 61 -10.66 15.39 17.94
N ILE A 62 -10.88 14.22 17.32
CA ILE A 62 -9.91 13.64 16.37
C ILE A 62 -10.17 14.11 14.94
N ALA A 63 -11.40 13.98 14.44
CA ALA A 63 -11.78 14.34 13.08
C ALA A 63 -11.38 15.78 12.69
N PRO A 64 -11.55 16.80 13.56
CA PRO A 64 -11.11 18.16 13.24
C PRO A 64 -9.59 18.30 13.04
N GLN A 65 -8.79 17.50 13.75
CA GLN A 65 -7.32 17.60 13.74
C GLN A 65 -6.71 16.87 12.54
N ILE A 66 -7.30 15.74 12.13
CA ILE A 66 -6.75 14.90 11.07
C ILE A 66 -7.22 15.29 9.67
N ARG A 67 -8.29 16.09 9.56
CA ARG A 67 -8.84 16.53 8.25
C ARG A 67 -7.80 17.24 7.39
N ASN A 68 -6.99 18.09 8.03
CA ASN A 68 -5.85 18.74 7.42
C ASN A 68 -4.78 19.00 8.48
N ILE A 69 -3.79 18.11 8.54
CA ILE A 69 -2.76 18.14 9.59
C ILE A 69 -1.84 19.33 9.41
N THR A 70 -1.52 19.68 8.16
CA THR A 70 -0.69 20.86 7.87
C THR A 70 -1.38 22.12 8.38
N GLU A 71 -2.68 22.28 8.09
CA GLU A 71 -3.47 23.41 8.58
C GLU A 71 -3.59 23.40 10.12
N THR A 72 -3.84 22.24 10.72
CA THR A 72 -3.90 22.09 12.18
C THR A 72 -2.59 22.49 12.84
N ALA A 73 -1.46 21.99 12.33
CA ALA A 73 -0.13 22.30 12.84
C ALA A 73 0.20 23.79 12.66
N THR A 74 -0.07 24.37 11.48
CA THR A 74 0.12 25.80 11.22
C THR A 74 -0.73 26.66 12.14
N ASN A 75 -2.01 26.35 12.31
CA ASN A 75 -2.93 27.08 13.20
C ASN A 75 -2.45 27.03 14.66
N PHE A 76 -1.98 25.86 15.12
CA PHE A 76 -1.45 25.73 16.47
C PHE A 76 -0.11 26.45 16.64
N ARG A 77 0.78 26.38 15.64
CA ARG A 77 2.04 27.14 15.60
C ARG A 77 1.78 28.65 15.64
N MET A 78 0.79 29.16 14.92
CA MET A 78 0.35 30.56 15.01
C MET A 78 -0.10 30.94 16.43
N LYS A 79 -0.89 30.09 17.10
CA LYS A 79 -1.30 30.30 18.50
C LYS A 79 -0.10 30.34 19.45
N LEU A 80 0.86 29.43 19.29
CA LEU A 80 2.10 29.41 20.08
C LEU A 80 2.93 30.68 19.84
N ASN A 81 3.14 31.06 18.58
CA ASN A 81 3.91 32.25 18.22
C ASN A 81 3.26 33.54 18.72
N ALA A 82 1.92 33.62 18.74
CA ALA A 82 1.19 34.73 19.34
C ALA A 82 1.32 34.78 20.88
N ALA A 83 1.38 33.62 21.54
CA ALA A 83 1.62 33.54 22.98
C ALA A 83 3.08 33.89 23.34
N LEU A 84 4.05 33.46 22.52
CA LEU A 84 5.48 33.72 22.69
C LEU A 84 5.87 35.17 22.37
N ALA A 85 5.22 35.80 21.39
CA ALA A 85 5.42 37.22 21.07
C ALA A 85 5.14 38.15 22.27
N LYS A 86 4.30 37.71 23.23
CA LYS A 86 4.05 38.45 24.48
C LYS A 86 5.23 38.38 25.48
N ASN A 87 6.17 37.44 25.30
CA ASN A 87 7.20 37.07 26.30
C ASN A 87 8.68 37.12 25.78
N GLN A 88 8.95 37.75 24.62
CA GLN A 88 10.26 37.94 23.92
C GLN A 88 10.76 36.85 22.95
N LYS A 89 11.42 37.36 21.87
CA LYS A 89 12.17 36.75 20.76
C LYS A 89 11.53 35.53 20.08
N ASN A 90 10.60 35.81 19.17
CA ASN A 90 10.27 34.88 18.09
C ASN A 90 11.44 34.78 17.11
N ASN A 91 11.71 33.59 16.57
CA ASN A 91 12.55 33.40 15.39
C ASN A 91 11.84 34.03 14.19
N VAL A 92 12.13 35.31 13.91
CA VAL A 92 11.50 36.08 12.83
C VAL A 92 11.57 35.32 11.50
N ILE A 93 12.73 34.74 11.19
CA ILE A 93 12.97 33.98 9.94
C ILE A 93 12.04 32.77 9.81
N GLU A 94 11.86 32.00 10.87
CA GLU A 94 10.98 30.81 10.86
C GLU A 94 9.50 31.23 10.73
N GLY A 95 9.12 32.31 11.41
CA GLY A 95 7.79 32.90 11.28
C GLY A 95 7.50 33.50 9.90
N GLU A 96 8.52 34.01 9.21
CA GLU A 96 8.44 34.53 7.85
C GLU A 96 8.30 33.40 6.82
N ILE A 97 9.12 32.35 6.94
CA ILE A 97 9.11 31.17 6.05
C ILE A 97 7.78 30.40 6.19
N ASP A 98 7.30 30.22 7.41
CA ASP A 98 6.06 29.49 7.68
C ASP A 98 4.79 30.37 7.59
N GLN A 99 4.94 31.67 7.30
CA GLN A 99 3.84 32.66 7.27
C GLN A 99 2.98 32.67 8.54
N THR A 100 3.60 32.39 9.68
CA THR A 100 2.90 32.48 10.98
C THR A 100 2.96 33.89 11.57
N LEU A 101 3.73 34.79 10.95
CA LEU A 101 3.76 36.22 11.25
C LEU A 101 2.73 36.99 10.42
N ILE A 102 2.04 37.93 11.08
CA ILE A 102 1.17 38.89 10.38
C ILE A 102 2.09 39.89 9.67
N MET A 103 2.16 39.80 8.34
CA MET A 103 2.93 40.71 7.48
C MET A 103 2.00 41.78 6.90
N ASP A 104 2.47 43.03 6.86
CA ASP A 104 1.73 44.09 6.17
C ASP A 104 1.75 43.91 4.65
N LYS A 105 0.84 44.62 3.96
CA LYS A 105 0.67 44.51 2.50
C LYS A 105 1.91 44.96 1.73
N GLN A 106 2.69 45.90 2.26
CA GLN A 106 3.85 46.43 1.58
C GLN A 106 4.98 45.41 1.58
N TYR A 107 5.27 44.80 2.73
CA TYR A 107 6.24 43.72 2.85
C TYR A 107 5.87 42.52 1.95
N GLN A 108 4.58 42.16 1.87
CA GLN A 108 4.11 41.07 1.00
C GLN A 108 4.37 41.34 -0.49
N LEU A 109 4.17 42.58 -0.94
CA LEU A 109 4.40 42.99 -2.33
C LEU A 109 5.89 43.08 -2.66
N GLU A 110 6.71 43.57 -1.73
CA GLU A 110 8.15 43.76 -1.94
C GLU A 110 8.94 42.44 -1.88
N ASN A 111 8.56 41.52 -0.98
CA ASN A 111 9.37 40.33 -0.69
C ASN A 111 8.74 39.00 -1.16
N LEU A 112 7.47 39.01 -1.56
CA LEU A 112 6.73 37.84 -2.07
C LEU A 112 7.00 36.53 -1.29
N PRO A 113 6.85 36.52 0.04
CA PRO A 113 7.25 35.40 0.90
C PRO A 113 6.56 34.07 0.53
N ALA A 114 5.38 34.12 -0.10
CA ALA A 114 4.66 32.94 -0.57
C ALA A 114 5.42 32.12 -1.64
N LEU A 115 6.30 32.75 -2.43
CA LEU A 115 7.13 32.05 -3.42
C LEU A 115 8.21 31.18 -2.78
N TRP A 116 8.66 31.55 -1.59
CA TRP A 116 9.72 30.85 -0.84
C TRP A 116 9.16 29.76 0.08
N ARG A 117 7.85 29.53 0.04
CA ARG A 117 7.19 28.54 0.87
C ARG A 117 7.67 27.15 0.50
N THR A 118 8.05 26.38 1.51
CA THR A 118 8.27 24.96 1.33
C THR A 118 6.91 24.27 1.14
N ILE A 119 6.70 23.71 -0.05
CA ILE A 119 5.55 22.84 -0.30
C ILE A 119 5.91 21.41 0.07
N GLY A 120 4.95 20.67 0.62
CA GLY A 120 5.12 19.25 0.88
C GLY A 120 5.39 18.49 -0.42
N LEU A 121 6.17 17.41 -0.35
CA LEU A 121 6.39 16.53 -1.49
C LEU A 121 5.07 15.86 -1.89
N VAL A 122 4.63 16.10 -3.12
CA VAL A 122 3.47 15.44 -3.71
C VAL A 122 3.92 14.06 -4.20
N ASN A 123 3.53 13.02 -3.48
CA ASN A 123 3.80 11.63 -3.80
C ASN A 123 2.59 10.74 -3.48
N PHE A 124 2.70 9.44 -3.76
CA PHE A 124 1.62 8.48 -3.54
C PHE A 124 1.08 8.49 -2.10
N GLU A 125 1.97 8.51 -1.10
CA GLU A 125 1.58 8.51 0.30
C GLU A 125 0.90 9.82 0.72
N SER A 126 1.35 10.97 0.20
CA SER A 126 0.68 12.26 0.43
C SER A 126 -0.75 12.26 -0.12
N PHE A 127 -0.96 11.65 -1.29
CA PHE A 127 -2.26 11.55 -1.92
C PHE A 127 -3.18 10.59 -1.16
N ARG A 128 -2.62 9.45 -0.71
CA ARG A 128 -3.31 8.49 0.14
C ARG A 128 -3.71 9.11 1.49
N ALA A 129 -2.81 9.82 2.16
CA ALA A 129 -3.10 10.50 3.42
C ALA A 129 -4.21 11.55 3.25
N TYR A 130 -4.14 12.36 2.19
CA TYR A 130 -5.20 13.32 1.84
C TYR A 130 -6.55 12.64 1.60
N TYR A 131 -6.56 11.49 0.92
CA TYR A 131 -7.79 10.73 0.73
C TYR A 131 -8.38 10.25 2.07
N MET A 132 -7.53 9.75 2.96
CA MET A 132 -7.95 9.20 4.26
C MET A 132 -8.41 10.27 5.25
N SER A 133 -8.02 11.54 5.07
CA SER A 133 -8.36 12.63 6.00
C SER A 133 -9.85 12.97 6.04
N ASP A 134 -10.57 12.73 4.95
CA ASP A 134 -12.04 12.85 4.84
C ASP A 134 -12.64 11.57 4.24
N LEU A 135 -12.34 10.44 4.89
CA LEU A 135 -12.69 9.11 4.40
C LEU A 135 -14.18 8.96 4.06
N ALA A 136 -15.07 9.50 4.89
CA ALA A 136 -16.52 9.36 4.70
C ALA A 136 -16.98 10.04 3.40
N LYS A 137 -16.52 11.27 3.15
CA LYS A 137 -16.84 12.01 1.92
C LYS A 137 -16.12 11.40 0.71
N ASN A 138 -14.84 11.09 0.85
CA ASN A 138 -14.01 10.63 -0.25
C ASN A 138 -14.37 9.21 -0.71
N ARG A 139 -14.87 8.35 0.19
CA ARG A 139 -15.40 7.03 -0.18
C ARG A 139 -16.65 7.13 -1.04
N THR A 140 -17.52 8.10 -0.78
CA THR A 140 -18.73 8.34 -1.58
C THR A 140 -18.40 8.97 -2.93
N ASN A 141 -17.51 9.96 -2.96
CA ASN A 141 -17.16 10.69 -4.19
C ASN A 141 -16.20 9.90 -5.10
N TYR A 142 -15.34 9.07 -4.51
CA TYR A 142 -14.28 8.35 -5.21
C TYR A 142 -14.18 6.91 -4.68
N PRO A 143 -15.22 6.07 -4.90
CA PRO A 143 -15.28 4.72 -4.35
C PRO A 143 -14.16 3.82 -4.87
N PHE A 144 -13.77 3.97 -6.14
CA PHE A 144 -12.65 3.22 -6.72
C PHE A 144 -11.34 3.44 -5.96
N LEU A 145 -11.03 4.68 -5.58
CA LEU A 145 -9.81 4.99 -4.83
C LEU A 145 -9.82 4.32 -3.44
N SER A 146 -10.98 4.17 -2.80
CA SER A 146 -11.10 3.44 -1.54
C SER A 146 -10.61 1.99 -1.69
N ILE A 147 -11.06 1.33 -2.76
CA ILE A 147 -10.69 -0.05 -3.08
C ILE A 147 -9.23 -0.11 -3.48
N PHE A 148 -8.77 0.80 -4.34
CA PHE A 148 -7.38 0.85 -4.77
C PHE A 148 -6.42 1.02 -3.58
N PHE A 149 -6.66 1.97 -2.68
CA PHE A 149 -5.79 2.16 -1.50
C PHE A 149 -5.83 1.00 -0.51
N LYS A 150 -6.93 0.25 -0.44
CA LYS A 150 -7.03 -0.99 0.36
C LYS A 150 -6.08 -2.07 -0.17
N TYR A 151 -5.92 -2.15 -1.50
CA TYR A 151 -5.12 -3.20 -2.15
C TYR A 151 -3.74 -2.73 -2.67
N ALA A 152 -3.45 -1.43 -2.70
CA ALA A 152 -2.30 -0.85 -3.41
C ALA A 152 -0.96 -1.57 -3.16
N GLY A 153 -0.61 -1.81 -1.90
CA GLY A 153 0.64 -2.50 -1.56
C GLY A 153 0.68 -3.97 -1.98
N GLN A 154 -0.47 -4.64 -2.09
CA GLN A 154 -0.56 -6.03 -2.54
C GLN A 154 -0.64 -6.12 -4.06
N LEU A 155 -1.31 -5.17 -4.74
CA LEU A 155 -1.44 -5.16 -6.20
C LEU A 155 -0.09 -5.13 -6.92
N GLU A 156 0.94 -4.55 -6.30
CA GLU A 156 2.31 -4.61 -6.82
C GLU A 156 2.82 -6.04 -7.01
N LEU A 157 2.31 -7.01 -6.26
CA LEU A 157 2.66 -8.42 -6.39
C LEU A 157 2.16 -9.02 -7.71
N LEU A 158 1.06 -8.50 -8.28
CA LEU A 158 0.46 -9.01 -9.51
C LEU A 158 1.38 -8.88 -10.73
N LYS A 159 2.34 -7.93 -10.71
CA LYS A 159 3.35 -7.79 -11.78
C LYS A 159 4.18 -9.07 -11.97
N HIS A 160 4.26 -9.92 -10.95
CA HIS A 160 4.99 -11.18 -10.97
C HIS A 160 4.18 -12.36 -11.52
N LEU A 161 2.86 -12.23 -11.69
CA LEU A 161 2.01 -13.32 -12.20
C LEU A 161 2.45 -13.75 -13.60
N LEU A 162 2.60 -12.79 -14.52
CA LEU A 162 2.96 -13.09 -15.91
C LEU A 162 4.34 -13.75 -16.04
N PRO A 163 5.42 -13.22 -15.42
CA PRO A 163 6.72 -13.91 -15.36
C PRO A 163 6.64 -15.35 -14.86
N ILE A 164 5.89 -15.58 -13.77
CA ILE A 164 5.76 -16.92 -13.19
C ILE A 164 5.09 -17.87 -14.18
N VAL A 165 3.93 -17.47 -14.74
CA VAL A 165 3.19 -18.29 -15.70
C VAL A 165 4.04 -18.57 -16.95
N LYS A 166 4.74 -17.57 -17.48
CA LYS A 166 5.61 -17.74 -18.66
C LYS A 166 6.69 -18.79 -18.42
N PHE A 167 7.40 -18.71 -17.30
CA PHE A 167 8.47 -19.67 -17.01
C PHE A 167 7.93 -21.09 -16.78
N VAL A 168 6.79 -21.21 -16.10
CA VAL A 168 6.10 -22.50 -15.90
C VAL A 168 5.65 -23.11 -17.23
N GLN A 169 5.16 -22.30 -18.17
CA GLN A 169 4.83 -22.76 -19.53
C GLN A 169 6.07 -23.25 -20.27
N VAL A 170 7.19 -22.53 -20.16
CA VAL A 170 8.48 -22.97 -20.74
C VAL A 170 8.90 -24.31 -20.14
N LEU A 171 8.88 -24.44 -18.81
CA LEU A 171 9.18 -25.70 -18.12
C LEU A 171 8.28 -26.82 -18.63
N ASN A 172 6.96 -26.65 -18.61
CA ASN A 172 6.02 -27.68 -19.04
C ASN A 172 6.25 -28.08 -20.51
N SER A 173 6.39 -27.12 -21.43
CA SER A 173 6.63 -27.42 -22.85
C SER A 173 7.89 -28.24 -23.11
N LYS A 174 8.93 -28.04 -22.29
CA LYS A 174 10.22 -28.73 -22.42
C LYS A 174 10.29 -30.04 -21.61
N LEU A 175 9.52 -30.16 -20.54
CA LEU A 175 9.51 -31.32 -19.65
C LEU A 175 8.53 -32.41 -20.06
N VAL A 176 7.45 -32.06 -20.79
CA VAL A 176 6.43 -33.02 -21.27
C VAL A 176 7.02 -34.19 -22.07
N TYR A 177 8.21 -34.05 -22.65
CA TYR A 177 8.84 -35.10 -23.47
C TYR A 177 10.14 -35.71 -22.92
N GLN A 178 10.76 -35.15 -21.86
CA GLN A 178 12.17 -35.49 -21.54
C GLN A 178 12.50 -35.82 -20.09
N LEU A 179 11.64 -35.48 -19.12
CA LEU A 179 11.96 -35.61 -17.70
C LEU A 179 10.89 -36.37 -16.95
N THR A 180 11.25 -37.58 -16.48
CA THR A 180 10.43 -38.30 -15.50
C THR A 180 10.39 -37.53 -14.19
N ARG A 181 9.30 -37.67 -13.43
CA ARG A 181 9.10 -36.97 -12.14
C ARG A 181 10.25 -37.16 -11.15
N GLN A 182 10.82 -38.37 -11.11
CA GLN A 182 11.99 -38.68 -10.29
C GLN A 182 13.17 -37.78 -10.66
N LYS A 183 13.42 -37.65 -11.96
CA LYS A 183 14.51 -36.83 -12.51
C LYS A 183 14.31 -35.34 -12.25
N ALA A 184 13.08 -34.84 -12.13
CA ALA A 184 12.79 -33.45 -11.80
C ALA A 184 13.12 -33.09 -10.34
N ARG A 185 13.19 -34.08 -9.45
CA ARG A 185 13.64 -33.91 -8.05
C ARG A 185 15.16 -33.85 -7.94
N ASP A 186 15.87 -34.45 -8.88
CA ASP A 186 17.33 -34.56 -8.86
C ASP A 186 18.02 -33.49 -9.74
N VAL A 187 17.31 -32.94 -10.74
CA VAL A 187 17.82 -31.90 -11.64
C VAL A 187 17.55 -30.52 -11.05
N SER A 188 18.61 -29.73 -10.90
CA SER A 188 18.52 -28.31 -10.52
C SER A 188 18.09 -27.41 -11.69
N PHE A 189 17.54 -26.23 -11.40
CA PHE A 189 17.22 -25.24 -12.44
C PHE A 189 18.43 -24.85 -13.28
N ARG A 190 19.63 -24.77 -12.68
CA ARG A 190 20.88 -24.52 -13.42
C ARG A 190 21.14 -25.59 -14.47
N GLN A 191 21.12 -26.85 -14.06
CA GLN A 191 21.35 -27.99 -14.95
C GLN A 191 20.28 -28.05 -16.03
N PHE A 192 19.02 -27.74 -15.70
CA PHE A 192 17.96 -27.66 -16.70
C PHE A 192 18.26 -26.60 -17.77
N ILE A 193 18.62 -25.38 -17.39
CA ILE A 193 18.92 -24.29 -18.33
C ILE A 193 20.14 -24.63 -19.20
N GLU A 194 21.21 -25.15 -18.61
CA GLU A 194 22.41 -25.59 -19.33
C GLU A 194 22.09 -26.72 -20.32
N ASN A 195 21.33 -27.74 -19.90
CA ASN A 195 20.94 -28.85 -20.77
C ASN A 195 20.05 -28.41 -21.94
N GLN A 196 19.11 -27.48 -21.71
CA GLN A 196 18.21 -26.98 -22.76
C GLN A 196 18.89 -26.05 -23.77
N SER A 197 20.11 -25.60 -23.49
CA SER A 197 20.91 -24.71 -24.35
C SER A 197 22.09 -25.42 -25.01
N ASN A 198 22.00 -26.75 -25.19
CA ASN A 198 23.09 -27.61 -25.67
C ASN A 198 24.36 -27.46 -24.82
N GLY A 199 24.23 -27.57 -23.50
CA GLY A 199 25.36 -27.38 -22.57
C GLY A 199 25.84 -25.92 -22.45
N GLY A 200 24.99 -24.96 -22.83
CA GLY A 200 25.33 -23.53 -22.84
C GLY A 200 25.99 -23.04 -24.14
N GLU A 201 26.13 -23.89 -25.16
CA GLU A 201 26.67 -23.49 -26.47
C GLU A 201 25.72 -22.55 -27.22
N ASN A 202 24.40 -22.78 -27.10
CA ASN A 202 23.41 -21.85 -27.64
C ASN A 202 23.18 -20.68 -26.68
N ARG A 203 24.00 -19.64 -26.84
CA ARG A 203 23.98 -18.44 -26.00
C ARG A 203 22.65 -17.70 -26.00
N GLU A 204 21.94 -17.68 -27.13
CA GLU A 204 20.64 -17.02 -27.23
C GLU A 204 19.59 -17.73 -26.39
N ILE A 205 19.45 -19.05 -26.54
CA ILE A 205 18.53 -19.87 -25.75
C ILE A 205 18.91 -19.82 -24.27
N PHE A 206 20.20 -19.91 -23.95
CA PHE A 206 20.69 -19.80 -22.58
C PHE A 206 20.28 -18.47 -21.94
N ASN A 207 20.51 -17.34 -22.62
CA ASN A 207 20.16 -16.02 -22.10
C ASN A 207 18.64 -15.84 -21.93
N VAL A 208 17.83 -16.30 -22.88
CA VAL A 208 16.36 -16.23 -22.78
C VAL A 208 15.86 -17.03 -21.58
N LEU A 209 16.33 -18.27 -21.41
CA LEU A 209 15.95 -19.13 -20.29
C LEU A 209 16.43 -18.58 -18.95
N LYS A 210 17.65 -18.03 -18.92
CA LYS A 210 18.23 -17.41 -17.74
C LYS A 210 17.39 -16.20 -17.30
N THR A 211 17.09 -15.28 -18.21
CA THR A 211 16.25 -14.11 -17.90
C THR A 211 14.86 -14.53 -17.44
N ALA A 212 14.23 -15.50 -18.12
CA ALA A 212 12.92 -16.00 -17.72
C ALA A 212 12.95 -16.65 -16.32
N PHE A 213 14.02 -17.37 -15.98
CA PHE A 213 14.21 -17.92 -14.64
C PHE A 213 14.48 -16.83 -13.60
N ASP A 214 15.30 -15.82 -13.91
CA ASP A 214 15.58 -14.70 -13.01
C ASP A 214 14.28 -13.95 -12.65
N ASP A 215 13.42 -13.69 -13.64
CA ASP A 215 12.11 -13.06 -13.41
C ASP A 215 11.17 -13.95 -12.59
N PHE A 216 11.14 -15.26 -12.86
CA PHE A 216 10.41 -16.25 -12.06
C PHE A 216 10.91 -16.31 -10.62
N CYS A 217 12.23 -16.34 -10.43
CA CYS A 217 12.89 -16.40 -9.14
C CYS A 217 12.57 -15.16 -8.30
N ASN A 218 12.65 -13.97 -8.93
CA ASN A 218 12.26 -12.71 -8.31
C ASN A 218 10.78 -12.71 -7.91
N GLY A 219 9.89 -13.16 -8.81
CA GLY A 219 8.47 -13.26 -8.54
C GLY A 219 8.14 -14.22 -7.39
N TRP A 220 8.74 -15.41 -7.41
CA TRP A 220 8.59 -16.40 -6.35
C TRP A 220 9.01 -15.85 -4.99
N ASN A 221 10.23 -15.31 -4.90
CA ASN A 221 10.80 -14.82 -3.64
C ASN A 221 10.06 -13.59 -3.10
N THR A 222 9.47 -12.79 -3.99
CA THR A 222 8.68 -11.62 -3.59
C THR A 222 7.28 -12.03 -3.09
N VAL A 223 6.62 -12.99 -3.75
CA VAL A 223 5.22 -13.33 -3.46
C VAL A 223 5.09 -14.37 -2.35
N LEU A 224 5.94 -15.40 -2.33
CA LEU A 224 5.81 -16.54 -1.42
C LEU A 224 5.73 -16.19 0.09
N PRO A 225 6.44 -15.16 0.60
CA PRO A 225 6.31 -14.73 2.00
C PRO A 225 4.87 -14.36 2.39
N PHE A 226 4.08 -13.80 1.46
CA PHE A 226 2.70 -13.38 1.69
C PHE A 226 1.68 -14.54 1.65
N VAL A 227 2.05 -15.67 1.04
CA VAL A 227 1.17 -16.83 0.86
C VAL A 227 1.15 -17.70 2.12
N LYS A 228 0.12 -17.61 2.95
CA LYS A 228 0.07 -18.37 4.23
C LYS A 228 -0.63 -19.72 4.11
N ARG A 229 -1.56 -19.84 3.17
CA ARG A 229 -2.45 -20.99 3.02
C ARG A 229 -2.59 -21.36 1.56
N TYR A 230 -2.89 -22.62 1.33
CA TYR A 230 -3.35 -23.12 0.05
C TYR A 230 -4.55 -24.03 0.29
N GLN A 231 -5.70 -23.68 -0.29
CA GLN A 231 -6.97 -24.33 0.02
C GLN A 231 -7.20 -24.36 1.55
N CYS A 232 -7.45 -25.54 2.13
CA CYS A 232 -7.67 -25.73 3.56
C CYS A 232 -6.38 -25.98 4.37
N HIS A 233 -5.19 -25.92 3.74
CA HIS A 233 -3.93 -26.29 4.38
C HIS A 233 -3.06 -25.06 4.69
N GLU A 234 -2.49 -25.02 5.89
CA GLU A 234 -1.44 -24.05 6.22
C GLU A 234 -0.11 -24.48 5.61
N LEU A 235 0.56 -23.55 4.95
CA LEU A 235 1.88 -23.81 4.39
C LEU A 235 2.94 -23.75 5.50
N PRO A 236 4.07 -24.46 5.33
CA PRO A 236 5.19 -24.38 6.25
C PRO A 236 5.63 -22.93 6.50
N ARG A 237 5.97 -22.62 7.75
CA ARG A 237 6.49 -21.29 8.13
C ARG A 237 7.83 -21.01 7.45
N GLU A 238 8.69 -22.02 7.40
CA GLU A 238 9.94 -21.97 6.67
C GLU A 238 9.69 -22.34 5.21
N LYS A 239 9.92 -21.36 4.33
CA LYS A 239 9.70 -21.50 2.90
C LYS A 239 11.02 -21.34 2.16
N PRO A 240 11.28 -22.14 1.11
CA PRO A 240 12.52 -22.07 0.38
C PRO A 240 12.60 -20.80 -0.46
N ASN A 241 13.77 -20.16 -0.45
CA ASN A 241 14.10 -19.12 -1.41
C ASN A 241 14.46 -19.78 -2.75
N MET A 242 13.79 -19.36 -3.81
CA MET A 242 14.08 -19.79 -5.17
C MET A 242 15.50 -19.37 -5.55
N THR A 243 16.27 -20.36 -6.02
CA THR A 243 17.63 -20.16 -6.54
C THR A 243 17.90 -21.18 -7.63
N TYR A 244 18.92 -20.94 -8.45
CA TYR A 244 19.39 -21.86 -9.48
C TYR A 244 19.74 -23.28 -8.98
N LYS A 245 20.02 -23.43 -7.68
CA LYS A 245 20.38 -24.70 -7.06
C LYS A 245 19.17 -25.54 -6.67
N LEU A 246 17.98 -24.93 -6.57
CA LEU A 246 16.78 -25.69 -6.23
C LEU A 246 16.41 -26.66 -7.35
N PRO A 247 15.80 -27.81 -7.00
CA PRO A 247 15.30 -28.74 -7.99
C PRO A 247 14.15 -28.17 -8.82
N VAL A 248 14.06 -28.61 -10.07
CA VAL A 248 13.04 -28.20 -11.04
C VAL A 248 11.62 -28.53 -10.56
N VAL A 249 11.45 -29.51 -9.66
CA VAL A 249 10.15 -29.87 -9.06
C VAL A 249 9.39 -28.68 -8.45
N PHE A 250 10.09 -27.64 -7.98
CA PHE A 250 9.45 -26.42 -7.44
C PHE A 250 8.81 -25.54 -8.52
N GLY A 251 9.16 -25.73 -9.80
CA GLY A 251 8.59 -25.02 -10.94
C GLY A 251 7.46 -25.80 -11.64
N LEU A 252 7.12 -26.98 -11.13
CA LEU A 252 6.06 -27.81 -11.68
C LEU A 252 4.74 -27.56 -10.96
N MET A 253 3.65 -27.36 -11.72
CA MET A 253 2.31 -27.21 -11.14
C MET A 253 1.75 -28.57 -10.75
N GLU A 254 2.01 -28.98 -9.51
CA GLU A 254 1.46 -30.20 -8.94
C GLU A 254 0.80 -29.88 -7.59
N PRO A 255 -0.43 -30.35 -7.32
CA PRO A 255 -1.13 -30.09 -6.06
C PRO A 255 -0.61 -30.97 -4.90
N LYS A 256 0.65 -31.44 -4.97
CA LYS A 256 1.30 -32.34 -4.00
C LYS A 256 2.78 -31.95 -3.82
N ASP A 257 3.34 -32.33 -2.67
CA ASP A 257 4.75 -32.11 -2.31
C ASP A 257 5.23 -30.66 -2.55
N ALA A 258 6.39 -30.50 -3.20
CA ALA A 258 7.03 -29.21 -3.49
C ALA A 258 6.25 -28.33 -4.48
N GLY A 259 5.43 -28.93 -5.35
CA GLY A 259 4.61 -28.22 -6.34
C GLY A 259 3.49 -27.39 -5.72
N ILE A 260 3.07 -27.73 -4.49
CA ILE A 260 2.03 -27.02 -3.74
C ILE A 260 2.37 -25.53 -3.61
N LEU A 261 3.65 -25.19 -3.42
CA LEU A 261 4.07 -23.80 -3.24
C LEU A 261 3.81 -22.97 -4.50
N LEU A 262 4.04 -23.53 -5.69
CA LEU A 262 3.75 -22.85 -6.95
C LEU A 262 2.25 -22.66 -7.15
N CYS A 263 1.47 -23.73 -6.91
CA CYS A 263 0.02 -23.65 -6.97
C CYS A 263 -0.53 -22.59 -6.01
N ALA A 264 0.02 -22.52 -4.79
CA ALA A 264 -0.37 -21.54 -3.80
C ALA A 264 -0.04 -20.09 -4.18
N ILE A 265 1.11 -19.87 -4.82
CA ILE A 265 1.48 -18.54 -5.34
C ILE A 265 0.49 -18.11 -6.43
N LEU A 266 0.19 -18.99 -7.38
CA LEU A 266 -0.73 -18.68 -8.48
C LEU A 266 -2.16 -18.45 -7.98
N ASP A 267 -2.64 -19.31 -7.08
CA ASP A 267 -3.94 -19.19 -6.41
C ASP A 267 -4.05 -17.86 -5.65
N PHE A 268 -3.02 -17.51 -4.87
CA PHE A 268 -2.97 -16.23 -4.14
C PHE A 268 -3.02 -15.00 -5.08
N LEU A 269 -2.25 -15.01 -6.17
CA LEU A 269 -2.22 -13.89 -7.12
C LEU A 269 -3.55 -13.78 -7.90
N ALA A 270 -4.11 -14.91 -8.31
CA ALA A 270 -5.42 -14.95 -8.97
C ALA A 270 -6.52 -14.45 -8.02
N ASP A 271 -6.55 -14.92 -6.78
CA ASP A 271 -7.47 -14.47 -5.74
C ASP A 271 -7.35 -12.98 -5.48
N LEU A 272 -6.12 -12.46 -5.40
CA LEU A 272 -5.86 -11.03 -5.19
C LEU A 272 -6.44 -10.20 -6.34
N GLN A 273 -6.19 -10.61 -7.58
CA GLN A 273 -6.75 -9.94 -8.75
C GLN A 273 -8.27 -10.02 -8.76
N ASN A 274 -8.83 -11.20 -8.56
CA ASN A 274 -10.28 -11.43 -8.63
C ASN A 274 -11.02 -10.69 -7.53
N LYS A 275 -10.55 -10.72 -6.28
CA LYS A 275 -11.16 -9.96 -5.17
C LYS A 275 -11.12 -8.45 -5.42
N PHE A 276 -10.02 -7.95 -5.96
CA PHE A 276 -9.93 -6.54 -6.34
C PHE A 276 -10.98 -6.21 -7.41
N LEU A 277 -11.08 -7.00 -8.47
CA LEU A 277 -12.04 -6.80 -9.56
C LEU A 277 -13.49 -6.96 -9.09
N GLU A 278 -13.79 -7.95 -8.25
CA GLU A 278 -15.11 -8.16 -7.66
C GLU A 278 -15.56 -6.95 -6.83
N GLU A 279 -14.68 -6.41 -5.98
CA GLU A 279 -14.99 -5.20 -5.22
C GLU A 279 -15.19 -3.99 -6.15
N VAL A 280 -14.39 -3.86 -7.21
CA VAL A 280 -14.57 -2.79 -8.22
C VAL A 280 -15.91 -2.93 -8.95
N MET A 281 -16.29 -4.15 -9.36
CA MET A 281 -17.57 -4.44 -10.01
C MET A 281 -18.77 -4.29 -9.07
N SER A 282 -18.56 -4.36 -7.76
CA SER A 282 -19.60 -4.09 -6.76
C SER A 282 -19.94 -2.61 -6.60
N ILE A 283 -19.14 -1.70 -7.18
CA ILE A 283 -19.45 -0.27 -7.20
C ILE A 283 -20.72 -0.05 -8.03
N PRO A 284 -21.77 0.59 -7.48
CA PRO A 284 -23.00 0.80 -8.22
C PRO A 284 -22.80 1.66 -9.48
N PRO A 285 -23.49 1.33 -10.59
CA PRO A 285 -23.41 2.10 -11.82
C PRO A 285 -23.73 3.58 -11.64
N GLY A 286 -23.05 4.46 -12.38
CA GLY A 286 -23.27 5.90 -12.35
C GLY A 286 -22.69 6.65 -11.13
N ILE A 287 -22.18 5.95 -10.10
CA ILE A 287 -21.53 6.60 -8.96
C ILE A 287 -20.09 7.02 -9.30
N CYS A 288 -19.34 6.17 -10.01
CA CYS A 288 -17.95 6.44 -10.35
C CYS A 288 -17.82 6.81 -11.83
N ARG A 289 -17.64 8.11 -12.12
CA ARG A 289 -17.48 8.61 -13.51
C ARG A 289 -16.35 7.93 -14.26
N SER A 290 -15.26 7.58 -13.58
CA SER A 290 -14.09 6.92 -14.17
C SER A 290 -14.36 5.47 -14.59
N LEU A 291 -15.42 4.84 -14.06
CA LEU A 291 -15.80 3.46 -14.35
C LEU A 291 -17.05 3.38 -15.25
N LYS A 292 -17.49 4.49 -15.84
CA LYS A 292 -18.69 4.53 -16.70
C LYS A 292 -18.65 3.50 -17.84
N PHE A 293 -17.46 3.13 -18.33
CA PHE A 293 -17.30 2.10 -19.36
C PHE A 293 -17.73 0.70 -18.91
N LEU A 294 -17.80 0.43 -17.60
CA LEU A 294 -18.32 -0.82 -17.02
C LEU A 294 -19.86 -0.81 -16.93
N ASP A 295 -20.48 0.37 -16.99
CA ASP A 295 -21.94 0.53 -16.93
C ASP A 295 -22.59 0.29 -18.30
N GLU A 296 -21.81 0.34 -19.38
CA GLU A 296 -22.29 0.04 -20.72
C GLU A 296 -22.31 -1.48 -20.92
N PRO A 297 -23.41 -2.08 -21.41
CA PRO A 297 -23.42 -3.48 -21.79
C PRO A 297 -22.40 -3.68 -22.92
N THR A 298 -21.25 -4.25 -22.59
CA THR A 298 -20.18 -4.52 -23.56
C THR A 298 -20.68 -5.48 -24.64
N PHE A 299 -20.76 -4.97 -25.87
CA PHE A 299 -20.92 -5.66 -27.16
C PHE A 299 -22.17 -6.55 -27.30
N ASN A 300 -23.23 -5.98 -27.90
CA ASN A 300 -24.06 -6.76 -28.81
C ASN A 300 -23.10 -7.39 -29.82
N THR A 301 -22.88 -8.70 -29.73
CA THR A 301 -22.42 -9.50 -30.87
C THR A 301 -23.38 -9.20 -32.00
N GLU A 302 -22.97 -8.35 -32.94
CA GLU A 302 -23.66 -8.19 -34.20
C GLU A 302 -23.84 -9.60 -34.77
N GLN A 303 -25.09 -10.04 -34.84
CA GLN A 303 -25.47 -11.23 -35.57
C GLN A 303 -25.10 -10.98 -37.03
N THR A 304 -23.96 -11.52 -37.47
CA THR A 304 -23.69 -11.69 -38.90
C THR A 304 -24.60 -12.80 -39.40
N VAL A 305 -25.66 -12.40 -40.10
CA VAL A 305 -26.45 -13.23 -41.03
C VAL A 305 -25.59 -13.61 -42.23
#